data_AF-A0A1B2HZ61-F1
#
_entry.id   AF-A0A1B2HZ61-F1
#
_cell.length_a   1.000
_cell.length_b   1.000
_cell.length_c   1.000
_cell.angle_alpha   90.00
_cell.angle_beta   90.00
_cell.angle_gamma   90.00
#
_symmetry.space_group_name_H-M   'P 1'
#
loop_
_entity.id
_entity.type
_entity.pdbx_description
1 polymer ?
#
loop_
_entity_poly.entity_id
_entity_poly.type
_entity_poly.pdbx_seq_one_letter_code
_entity_poly.pdbx_strand_id
1 'polypeptide(L)'
;MWNGGTNVRTTDAAGKSGTGELRTDLEPLTTRFAALGTPEQARWMSGTLGSDRAPGPSTYWIDAVITLPESKIDELRSAYGPESAGKAPDVVDGLRAVLPSGSFLTSDRLDQAFTADKWFAKAYLVPDDRALVLVATGT
;
A
#
# COMPACT_ATOMS: atom_id res chain seq x y z
N MET A 1 37.62 19.35 -4.43
CA MET A 1 36.20 19.74 -4.55
C MET A 1 35.44 18.54 -5.10
N TRP A 2 34.66 17.87 -4.25
CA TRP A 2 33.79 16.77 -4.62
C TRP A 2 32.42 17.13 -4.05
N ASN A 3 31.46 17.49 -4.91
CA ASN A 3 30.05 17.61 -4.56
C ASN A 3 29.31 16.44 -5.21
N GLY A 4 29.47 15.24 -4.64
CA GLY A 4 28.64 14.09 -4.95
C GLY A 4 27.46 14.10 -4.00
N GLY A 5 26.44 14.92 -4.28
CA GLY A 5 25.18 14.88 -3.55
C GLY A 5 24.57 13.49 -3.71
N THR A 6 24.66 12.68 -2.66
CA THR A 6 23.95 11.42 -2.54
C THR A 6 22.46 11.73 -2.60
N ASN A 7 21.87 11.61 -3.78
CA ASN A 7 20.45 11.36 -3.92
C ASN A 7 20.21 10.03 -3.19
N VAL A 8 19.72 10.11 -1.95
CA VAL A 8 19.32 8.95 -1.18
C VAL A 8 18.16 8.33 -1.96
N ARG A 9 18.46 7.31 -2.77
CA ARG A 9 17.45 6.38 -3.24
C ARG A 9 16.96 5.67 -1.99
N THR A 10 15.85 6.13 -1.42
CA THR A 10 15.17 5.45 -0.31
C THR A 10 14.47 4.23 -0.91
N THR A 11 15.25 3.23 -1.30
CA THR A 11 14.80 1.96 -1.87
C THR A 11 15.26 0.88 -0.92
N ASP A 12 14.36 0.14 -0.29
CA ASP A 12 14.70 -1.19 0.23
C ASP A 12 13.46 -2.07 0.47
N ALA A 13 12.60 -2.14 -0.56
CA ALA A 13 11.96 -3.41 -0.89
C ALA A 13 12.54 -3.83 -2.25
N ALA A 14 13.17 -5.00 -2.32
CA ALA A 14 13.95 -5.42 -3.48
C ALA A 14 13.15 -5.26 -4.80
N GLY A 15 13.61 -4.36 -5.68
CA GLY A 15 13.02 -4.14 -7.01
C GLY A 15 11.99 -3.00 -7.12
N LYS A 16 11.59 -2.32 -6.02
CA LYS A 16 10.75 -1.12 -6.06
C LYS A 16 11.60 0.15 -6.22
N SER A 17 11.46 0.83 -7.36
CA SER A 17 12.02 2.16 -7.60
C SER A 17 10.90 3.21 -7.53
N GLY A 18 11.15 4.39 -6.95
CA GLY A 18 10.15 5.45 -6.87
C GLY A 18 10.77 6.79 -6.48
N THR A 19 9.96 7.84 -6.40
CA THR A 19 10.43 9.17 -5.97
C THR A 19 10.83 9.23 -4.50
N GLY A 20 10.46 8.22 -3.70
CA GLY A 20 10.63 8.21 -2.24
C GLY A 20 9.71 9.22 -1.53
N GLU A 21 8.82 9.87 -2.27
CA GLU A 21 7.92 10.89 -1.77
C GLU A 21 6.74 10.25 -1.05
N LEU A 22 6.55 10.61 0.23
CA LEU A 22 5.38 10.23 0.99
C LEU A 22 4.22 11.17 0.65
N ARG A 23 3.18 10.62 0.03
CA ARG A 23 1.99 11.36 -0.38
C ARG A 23 0.85 11.17 0.61
N THR A 24 -0.05 12.14 0.65
CA THR A 24 -1.24 12.12 1.53
C THR A 24 -2.55 12.27 0.79
N ASP A 25 -2.52 12.42 -0.54
CA ASP A 25 -3.70 12.64 -1.36
C ASP A 25 -4.60 11.40 -1.37
N LEU A 26 -5.91 11.59 -1.17
CA LEU A 26 -6.88 10.49 -1.13
C LEU A 26 -7.37 10.10 -2.53
N GLU A 27 -7.57 11.09 -3.41
CA GLU A 27 -8.18 10.90 -4.73
C GLU A 27 -7.48 9.81 -5.56
N PRO A 28 -6.15 9.74 -5.66
CA PRO A 28 -5.49 8.68 -6.43
C PRO A 28 -5.80 7.27 -5.90
N LEU A 29 -6.00 7.11 -4.59
CA LEU A 29 -6.30 5.83 -3.98
C LEU A 29 -7.78 5.48 -4.14
N THR A 30 -8.70 6.41 -3.87
CA THR A 30 -10.15 6.15 -3.95
C THR A 30 -10.63 5.94 -5.37
N THR A 31 -10.02 6.59 -6.36
CA THR A 31 -10.30 6.35 -7.79
C THR A 31 -9.88 4.94 -8.23
N ARG A 32 -8.77 4.40 -7.69
CA ARG A 32 -8.25 3.07 -8.06
C ARG A 32 -8.92 1.94 -7.28
N PHE A 33 -9.16 2.18 -6.00
CA PHE A 33 -9.66 1.20 -5.06
C PHE A 33 -11.01 1.65 -4.52
N ALA A 34 -12.07 1.49 -5.33
CA ALA A 34 -13.42 1.92 -4.96
C ALA A 34 -13.91 1.30 -3.63
N ALA A 35 -13.39 0.11 -3.26
CA ALA A 35 -13.67 -0.54 -1.98
C ALA A 35 -13.25 0.29 -0.75
N LEU A 36 -12.36 1.28 -0.90
CA LEU A 36 -11.99 2.22 0.18
C LEU A 36 -13.17 3.09 0.64
N GLY A 37 -14.12 3.39 -0.25
CA GLY A 37 -15.17 4.35 0.02
C GLY A 37 -14.59 5.74 0.31
N THR A 38 -14.87 6.28 1.50
CA THR A 38 -14.43 7.62 1.94
C THR A 38 -13.44 7.50 3.11
N PRO A 39 -12.13 7.37 2.83
CA PRO A 39 -11.10 7.31 3.87
C PRO A 39 -10.97 8.65 4.61
N GLU A 40 -10.55 8.61 5.88
CA GLU A 40 -10.29 9.80 6.69
C GLU A 40 -8.93 10.41 6.32
N GLN A 41 -7.91 9.56 6.16
CA GLN A 41 -6.54 9.95 5.86
C GLN A 41 -5.84 8.84 5.06
N ALA A 42 -4.78 9.19 4.32
CA ALA A 42 -3.89 8.20 3.73
C ALA A 42 -2.45 8.70 3.74
N ARG A 43 -1.53 7.74 3.76
CA ARG A 43 -0.10 7.92 3.54
C ARG A 43 0.34 6.86 2.54
N TRP A 44 0.89 7.25 1.41
CA TRP A 44 1.22 6.29 0.36
C TRP A 44 2.44 6.70 -0.43
N MET A 45 3.09 5.70 -1.00
CA MET A 45 4.22 5.84 -1.91
C MET A 45 3.94 5.02 -3.16
N SER A 46 4.56 5.40 -4.27
CA SER A 46 4.42 4.67 -5.53
C SER A 46 5.67 4.78 -6.39
N GLY A 47 5.74 3.93 -7.41
CA GLY A 47 6.79 3.97 -8.38
C GLY A 47 6.68 2.82 -9.39
N THR A 48 7.82 2.39 -9.90
CA THR A 48 7.93 1.30 -10.87
C THR A 48 8.75 0.14 -10.31
N LEU A 49 8.36 -1.08 -10.68
CA LEU A 49 9.13 -2.30 -10.49
C LEU A 49 10.03 -2.49 -11.71
N GLY A 50 11.30 -2.77 -11.47
CA GLY A 50 12.28 -3.08 -12.51
C GLY A 50 13.59 -2.30 -12.40
N SER A 51 14.60 -2.77 -13.13
CA SER A 51 15.90 -2.13 -13.29
C SER A 51 15.98 -1.43 -14.65
N ASP A 52 16.59 -0.23 -14.72
CA ASP A 52 16.80 0.59 -15.94
C ASP A 52 17.44 -0.13 -17.15
N ARG A 53 17.86 -1.40 -17.01
CA ARG A 53 18.61 -2.17 -18.03
C ARG A 53 17.74 -3.03 -18.96
N ALA A 54 16.41 -3.08 -18.80
CA ALA A 54 15.53 -3.83 -19.69
C ALA A 54 14.29 -3.01 -20.08
N PRO A 55 14.08 -2.69 -21.37
CA PRO A 55 12.87 -2.03 -21.85
C PRO A 55 11.73 -3.05 -21.88
N GLY A 56 11.09 -3.27 -20.72
CA GLY A 56 9.82 -4.00 -20.59
C GLY A 56 8.70 -3.05 -20.14
N PRO A 57 7.42 -3.47 -20.19
CA PRO A 57 6.33 -2.68 -19.63
C PRO A 57 6.60 -2.38 -18.16
N SER A 58 6.59 -1.10 -17.79
CA SER A 58 6.76 -0.67 -16.41
C SER A 58 5.62 -1.21 -15.57
N THR A 59 5.91 -2.18 -14.71
CA THR A 59 4.95 -2.55 -13.67
C THR A 59 5.01 -1.46 -12.61
N TYR A 60 3.87 -0.89 -12.24
CA TYR A 60 3.76 0.12 -11.20
C TYR A 60 3.48 -0.54 -9.85
N TRP A 61 3.92 0.10 -8.76
CA TRP A 61 3.57 -0.31 -7.41
C TRP A 61 3.02 0.88 -6.62
N ILE A 62 2.14 0.58 -5.67
CA ILE A 62 1.60 1.50 -4.68
C ILE A 62 1.61 0.78 -3.33
N ASP A 63 2.27 1.37 -2.34
CA ASP A 63 2.14 0.96 -0.95
C ASP A 63 1.42 2.07 -0.20
N ALA A 64 0.37 1.74 0.56
CA ALA A 64 -0.46 2.72 1.24
C ALA A 64 -0.85 2.27 2.65
N VAL A 65 -0.86 3.20 3.59
CA VAL A 65 -1.50 3.10 4.90
C VAL A 65 -2.67 4.08 4.90
N ILE A 66 -3.88 3.56 5.03
CA ILE A 66 -5.12 4.33 4.95
C ILE A 66 -5.82 4.26 6.30
N THR A 67 -6.24 5.40 6.83
CA THR A 67 -7.13 5.47 8.00
C THR A 67 -8.57 5.52 7.50
N LEU A 68 -9.39 4.60 7.99
CA LEU A 68 -10.79 4.44 7.61
C LEU A 68 -11.71 4.81 8.77
N PRO A 69 -12.96 5.24 8.48
CA PRO A 69 -13.99 5.33 9.50
C PRO A 69 -14.22 3.96 10.18
N GLU A 70 -14.58 3.96 11.46
CA GLU A 70 -14.85 2.74 12.24
C GLU A 70 -15.94 1.87 11.57
N SER A 71 -16.99 2.50 11.06
CA SER A 71 -18.06 1.81 10.32
C SER A 71 -17.54 1.03 9.11
N LYS A 72 -16.50 1.54 8.44
CA LYS A 72 -15.89 0.87 7.28
C LYS A 72 -15.00 -0.28 7.71
N ILE A 73 -14.29 -0.16 8.84
CA ILE A 73 -13.54 -1.28 9.44
C ILE A 73 -14.50 -2.43 9.73
N ASP A 74 -15.63 -2.15 10.38
CA ASP A 74 -16.63 -3.18 10.72
C ASP A 74 -17.26 -3.82 9.48
N GLU A 75 -17.57 -3.00 8.46
CA GLU A 75 -18.06 -3.48 7.17
C GLU A 75 -17.06 -4.46 6.52
N LEU A 76 -15.77 -4.08 6.45
CA LEU A 76 -14.73 -4.92 5.86
C LEU A 76 -14.54 -6.22 6.65
N ARG A 77 -14.60 -6.16 7.99
CA ARG A 77 -14.51 -7.36 8.84
C ARG A 77 -15.68 -8.30 8.60
N SER A 78 -16.90 -7.77 8.62
CA SER A 78 -18.13 -8.56 8.47
C SER A 78 -18.24 -9.16 7.07
N ALA A 79 -17.91 -8.39 6.03
CA ALA A 79 -18.05 -8.83 4.64
C ALA A 79 -17.00 -9.87 4.21
N TYR A 80 -15.77 -9.76 4.71
CA TYR A 80 -14.62 -10.50 4.19
C TYR A 80 -13.93 -11.44 5.17
N GLY A 81 -14.31 -11.40 6.46
CA GLY A 81 -13.76 -12.26 7.50
C GLY A 81 -12.23 -12.34 7.54
N PRO A 82 -11.49 -11.21 7.54
CA PRO A 82 -10.04 -11.24 7.58
C PRO A 82 -9.56 -11.77 8.94
N GLU A 83 -8.53 -12.63 8.91
CA GLU A 83 -7.98 -13.28 10.09
C GLU A 83 -6.49 -12.96 10.24
N SER A 84 -5.98 -13.12 11.46
CA SER A 84 -4.55 -12.96 11.71
C SER A 84 -3.80 -14.16 11.13
N ALA A 85 -3.14 -13.95 10.00
CA ALA A 85 -2.35 -14.98 9.33
C ALA A 85 -0.86 -14.94 9.70
N GLY A 86 -0.46 -14.09 10.67
CA GLY A 86 0.95 -13.83 11.00
C GLY A 86 1.76 -13.19 9.85
N LYS A 87 1.06 -12.63 8.86
CA LYS A 87 1.67 -11.99 7.69
C LYS A 87 1.79 -10.49 7.92
N ALA A 88 2.99 -9.96 7.72
CA ALA A 88 3.24 -8.52 7.70
C ALA A 88 3.20 -7.99 6.25
N PRO A 89 2.75 -6.75 6.02
CA PRO A 89 2.76 -6.14 4.70
C PRO A 89 4.20 -5.83 4.24
N ASP A 90 4.52 -6.17 2.99
CA ASP A 90 5.81 -5.88 2.38
C ASP A 90 5.82 -4.49 1.71
N VAL A 91 5.95 -3.47 2.56
CA VAL A 91 5.99 -2.05 2.14
C VAL A 91 7.42 -1.53 2.02
N VAL A 92 7.60 -0.48 1.21
CA VAL A 92 8.84 0.30 1.17
C VAL A 92 9.17 0.96 2.52
N ASP A 93 10.45 1.15 2.80
CA ASP A 93 10.94 1.63 4.11
C ASP A 93 10.37 2.98 4.54
N GLY A 94 10.16 3.90 3.59
CA GLY A 94 9.54 5.19 3.89
C GLY A 94 8.12 5.07 4.46
N LEU A 95 7.42 3.97 4.16
CA LEU A 95 6.11 3.67 4.71
C LEU A 95 6.18 2.74 5.93
N ARG A 96 7.22 1.91 6.04
CA ARG A 96 7.45 1.01 7.19
C ARG A 96 7.49 1.77 8.51
N ALA A 97 8.04 2.98 8.53
CA ALA A 97 8.10 3.83 9.74
C ALA A 97 6.73 4.36 10.21
N VAL A 98 5.71 4.31 9.36
CA VAL A 98 4.34 4.78 9.68
C VAL A 98 3.32 3.65 9.72
N LEU A 99 3.77 2.39 9.67
CA LEU A 99 2.88 1.26 9.80
C LEU A 99 2.22 1.25 11.19
N PRO A 100 0.94 0.85 11.26
CA PRO A 100 0.27 0.62 12.54
C PRO A 100 0.95 -0.53 13.31
N SER A 101 0.82 -0.50 14.63
CA SER A 101 1.48 -1.47 15.53
C SER A 101 0.61 -2.68 15.86
N GLY A 102 -0.66 -2.68 15.44
CA GLY A 102 -1.62 -3.73 15.70
C GLY A 102 -1.47 -5.00 14.85
N SER A 103 -2.38 -5.95 15.08
CA SER A 103 -2.41 -7.21 14.33
C SER A 103 -2.93 -7.00 12.92
N PHE A 104 -2.15 -7.41 11.92
CA PHE A 104 -2.56 -7.42 10.52
C PHE A 104 -3.50 -8.60 10.24
N LEU A 105 -4.75 -8.29 9.90
CA LEU A 105 -5.75 -9.25 9.46
C LEU A 105 -5.83 -9.23 7.94
N THR A 106 -5.84 -10.40 7.30
CA THR A 106 -5.90 -10.52 5.84
C THR A 106 -6.74 -11.73 5.45
N SER A 107 -7.32 -11.70 4.25
CA SER A 107 -7.99 -12.85 3.64
C SER A 107 -7.95 -12.72 2.12
N ASP A 108 -8.01 -13.83 1.40
CA ASP A 108 -8.04 -13.81 -0.07
C ASP A 108 -9.26 -13.04 -0.61
N ARG A 109 -10.38 -13.08 0.13
CA ARG A 109 -11.60 -12.34 -0.24
C ARG A 109 -11.41 -10.83 -0.05
N LEU A 110 -10.69 -10.42 0.99
CA LEU A 110 -10.32 -9.01 1.20
C LEU A 110 -9.37 -8.54 0.09
N ASP A 111 -8.34 -9.32 -0.24
CA ASP A 111 -7.43 -9.02 -1.34
C ASP A 111 -8.16 -8.85 -2.69
N GLN A 112 -9.12 -9.74 -2.97
CA GLN A 112 -9.95 -9.66 -4.18
C GLN A 112 -10.82 -8.40 -4.22
N ALA A 113 -11.32 -7.93 -3.08
CA ALA A 113 -12.11 -6.71 -3.01
C ALA A 113 -11.31 -5.45 -3.36
N PHE A 114 -9.99 -5.48 -3.13
CA PHE A 114 -9.07 -4.38 -3.46
C PHE A 114 -8.29 -4.60 -4.76
N THR A 115 -8.45 -5.76 -5.40
CA THR A 115 -7.94 -6.02 -6.75
C THR A 115 -8.91 -5.40 -7.76
N ALA A 116 -8.41 -4.55 -8.65
CA ALA A 116 -9.22 -3.78 -9.60
C ALA A 116 -8.54 -3.67 -10.96
N ASP A 117 -9.24 -4.02 -12.04
CA ASP A 117 -8.73 -4.03 -13.41
C ASP A 117 -7.38 -4.77 -13.56
N LYS A 118 -6.29 -4.00 -13.75
CA LYS A 118 -4.92 -4.49 -13.89
C LYS A 118 -4.10 -4.38 -12.60
N TRP A 119 -4.72 -3.97 -11.50
CA TRP A 119 -4.09 -3.83 -10.19
C TRP A 119 -4.41 -5.03 -9.32
N PHE A 120 -3.36 -5.72 -8.89
CA PHE A 120 -3.40 -6.73 -7.85
C PHE A 120 -3.05 -6.07 -6.52
N ALA A 121 -3.88 -6.28 -5.50
CA ALA A 121 -3.66 -5.71 -4.17
C ALA A 121 -3.65 -6.79 -3.09
N LYS A 122 -2.74 -6.64 -2.13
CA LYS A 122 -2.78 -7.31 -0.84
C LYS A 122 -3.26 -6.33 0.22
N ALA A 123 -4.29 -6.72 0.95
CA ALA A 123 -4.98 -5.88 1.90
C ALA A 123 -4.83 -6.45 3.33
N TYR A 124 -4.37 -5.58 4.23
CA TYR A 124 -4.11 -5.90 5.62
C TYR A 124 -4.87 -4.91 6.50
N LEU A 125 -5.92 -5.39 7.15
CA LEU A 125 -6.73 -4.60 8.05
C LEU A 125 -6.11 -4.61 9.46
N VAL A 126 -6.05 -3.46 10.11
CA VAL A 126 -5.64 -3.31 11.50
C VAL A 126 -6.77 -2.58 12.25
N PRO A 127 -7.76 -3.33 12.75
CA PRO A 127 -8.97 -2.75 13.34
C PRO A 127 -8.68 -1.81 14.51
N ASP A 128 -7.72 -2.19 15.37
CA ASP A 128 -7.39 -1.46 16.59
C ASP A 128 -6.90 -0.03 16.29
N ASP A 129 -6.22 0.17 15.15
CA ASP A 129 -5.69 1.47 14.70
C ASP A 129 -6.59 2.12 13.63
N ARG A 130 -7.76 1.54 13.33
CA ARG A 130 -8.65 1.93 12.21
C ARG A 130 -7.90 2.07 10.87
N ALA A 131 -6.92 1.21 10.66
CA ALA A 131 -6.02 1.28 9.52
C ALA A 131 -6.24 0.13 8.54
N LEU A 132 -6.00 0.42 7.27
CA LEU A 132 -5.88 -0.55 6.19
C LEU A 132 -4.55 -0.30 5.48
N VAL A 133 -3.71 -1.32 5.41
CA VAL A 133 -2.49 -1.29 4.61
C VAL A 133 -2.73 -2.00 3.28
N LEU A 134 -2.43 -1.33 2.17
CA LEU A 134 -2.49 -1.87 0.82
C LEU A 134 -1.09 -1.97 0.23
N VAL A 135 -0.77 -3.14 -0.30
CA VAL A 135 0.42 -3.38 -1.13
C VAL A 135 -0.09 -3.78 -2.52
N ALA A 136 0.02 -2.89 -3.48
CA ALA A 136 -0.58 -3.06 -4.79
C ALA A 136 0.44 -2.95 -5.93
N THR A 137 0.23 -3.73 -6.98
CA THR A 137 1.02 -3.70 -8.21
C THR A 137 0.11 -3.70 -9.42
N GLY A 138 0.45 -2.95 -10.46
CA GLY A 138 -0.36 -2.85 -11.67
C GLY A 138 0.50 -2.74 -12.93
N THR A 139 -0.05 -3.16 -14.07
CA THR A 139 0.62 -3.17 -15.39
C THR A 139 -0.16 -2.43 -16.45
#